data_AF-A0A1Z9VPR1-F1
#
_entry.id   AF-A0A1Z9VPR1-F1
#
_cell.length_a   1.000
_cell.length_b   1.000
_cell.length_c   1.000
_cell.angle_alpha   90.00
_cell.angle_beta   90.00
_cell.angle_gamma   90.00
#
_symmetry.space_group_name_H-M   'P 1'
#
loop_
_entity.id
_entity.type
_entity.pdbx_description
1 polymer ?
#
loop_
_entity_poly.entity_id
_entity_poly.type
_entity_poly.pdbx_seq_one_letter_code
_entity_poly.pdbx_strand_id
1 'polypeptide(L)'
;MHISKFILLIVLMKGCFACELVSTAESLHLTCKIAIPKYSTYTKKGPERTVIALPKDVNVKVIDHLDTKTKLKKINNRFYIINLDPERKFKYHAQRHLILYKQEKKRRCHWSKSLHKPFTIVIDPGHGGDDYGSTKGSLKEKNITLNFSKILVKSLMHESLPMNAILTRINDADISLAKRTQIASQNHADLFISLHADTVENKNDRGVAIFTLSEGNASSAFARNLAEYENQIQPIKQKMSLDFEKNMTHQQSREFSQSILEGLRESVSLHSGQIESADFIVLKTMNIPSCLIEIGFISNEQDRSLLQNDAYIHFLAATFSDIIKRYFEENKYQFNYVCNQAAKPLYIYPSKGTTLKDIASKYELSIAQLKSINLLGQSNLITDKKLFLQ
;
A
#
# COMPACT_ATOMS: atom_id res chain seq x y z
N MET A 1 -25.35 16.78 -14.25
CA MET A 1 -26.53 16.57 -13.40
C MET A 1 -27.75 16.44 -14.31
N HIS A 2 -28.00 15.24 -14.86
CA HIS A 2 -29.14 15.03 -15.77
C HIS A 2 -30.41 14.81 -14.94
N ILE A 3 -31.27 15.82 -14.89
CA ILE A 3 -32.63 15.68 -14.38
C ILE A 3 -33.35 14.72 -15.32
N SER A 4 -33.48 13.47 -14.88
CA SER A 4 -34.19 12.43 -15.63
C SER A 4 -35.68 12.73 -15.55
N LYS A 5 -36.31 12.82 -16.72
CA LYS A 5 -37.71 13.16 -17.00
C LYS A 5 -38.69 12.78 -15.87
N PHE A 6 -39.44 13.78 -15.40
CA PHE A 6 -40.61 13.60 -14.55
C PHE A 6 -41.65 12.76 -15.30
N ILE A 7 -42.27 11.79 -14.61
CA ILE A 7 -43.35 10.96 -15.16
C ILE A 7 -44.56 11.13 -14.25
N LEU A 8 -45.63 11.71 -14.77
CA LEU A 8 -46.89 11.90 -14.04
C LEU A 8 -47.93 10.88 -14.50
N LEU A 9 -48.09 9.82 -13.72
CA LEU A 9 -49.30 9.01 -13.73
C LEU A 9 -50.29 9.63 -12.74
N ILE A 10 -51.58 9.73 -13.06
CA ILE A 10 -52.61 10.02 -12.04
C ILE A 10 -53.58 8.85 -12.00
N VAL A 11 -53.52 8.10 -10.91
CA VAL A 11 -54.50 7.07 -10.58
C VAL A 11 -55.74 7.76 -10.00
N LEU A 12 -56.83 7.90 -10.78
CA LEU A 12 -58.09 8.46 -10.32
C LEU A 12 -58.96 7.36 -9.72
N MET A 13 -59.09 7.32 -8.40
CA MET A 13 -60.15 6.55 -7.74
C MET A 13 -61.39 7.43 -7.53
N LYS A 14 -62.58 6.84 -7.39
CA LYS A 14 -63.76 7.55 -6.91
C LYS A 14 -63.42 8.20 -5.55
N GLY A 15 -63.31 9.52 -5.52
CA GLY A 15 -62.98 10.33 -4.33
C GLY A 15 -61.51 10.80 -4.25
N CYS A 16 -61.10 11.80 -5.02
CA CYS A 16 -59.90 12.65 -4.78
C CYS A 16 -58.52 12.00 -4.49
N PHE A 17 -58.27 10.74 -4.83
CA PHE A 17 -56.93 10.15 -4.71
C PHE A 17 -56.09 10.49 -5.95
N ALA A 18 -54.92 11.07 -5.75
CA ALA A 18 -53.91 11.23 -6.81
C ALA A 18 -52.64 10.49 -6.37
N CYS A 19 -52.22 9.52 -7.18
CA CYS A 19 -50.95 8.82 -7.02
C CYS A 19 -50.06 9.09 -8.22
N GLU A 20 -48.79 9.39 -7.96
CA GLU A 20 -47.74 9.66 -8.92
C GLU A 20 -46.83 8.42 -9.08
N LEU A 21 -46.46 8.08 -10.32
CA LEU A 21 -45.52 6.99 -10.62
C LEU A 21 -44.25 7.57 -11.27
N VAL A 22 -43.18 7.67 -10.49
CA VAL A 22 -41.88 8.17 -10.96
C VAL A 22 -40.95 7.00 -11.21
N SER A 23 -40.35 6.92 -12.39
CA SER A 23 -39.27 5.98 -12.69
C SER A 23 -37.97 6.74 -12.85
N THR A 24 -36.94 6.34 -12.09
CA THR A 24 -35.57 6.85 -12.20
C THR A 24 -34.69 5.81 -12.88
N ALA A 25 -33.36 6.01 -12.95
CA ALA A 25 -32.45 4.94 -13.34
C ALA A 25 -32.45 3.78 -12.32
N GLU A 26 -32.52 4.10 -11.03
CA GLU A 26 -32.29 3.16 -9.92
C GLU A 26 -33.56 2.63 -9.27
N SER A 27 -34.72 3.25 -9.51
CA SER A 27 -35.94 2.94 -8.76
C SER A 27 -37.23 3.24 -9.52
N LEU A 28 -38.33 2.60 -9.10
CA LEU A 28 -39.70 2.94 -9.48
C LEU A 28 -40.49 3.29 -8.22
N HIS A 29 -41.04 4.49 -8.15
CA HIS A 29 -41.78 5.02 -7.00
C HIS A 29 -43.24 5.23 -7.37
N LEU A 30 -44.16 4.56 -6.68
CA LEU A 30 -45.59 4.89 -6.66
C LEU A 30 -45.89 5.60 -5.34
N THR A 31 -46.31 6.86 -5.41
CA THR A 31 -46.56 7.72 -4.24
C THR A 31 -47.97 8.29 -4.28
N CYS A 32 -48.76 8.13 -3.22
CA CYS A 32 -50.14 8.64 -3.16
C CYS A 32 -50.31 9.75 -2.11
N LYS A 33 -51.25 10.68 -2.36
CA LYS A 33 -51.59 11.76 -1.42
C LYS A 33 -52.16 11.27 -0.07
N ILE A 34 -52.87 10.14 -0.04
CA ILE A 34 -53.53 9.64 1.19
C ILE A 34 -53.02 8.24 1.54
N ALA A 35 -53.19 7.26 0.65
CA ALA A 35 -52.65 5.92 0.81
C ALA A 35 -52.52 5.20 -0.54
N ILE A 36 -51.59 4.23 -0.61
CA ILE A 36 -51.52 3.29 -1.75
C ILE A 36 -52.75 2.37 -1.69
N PRO A 37 -53.55 2.23 -2.76
CA PRO A 37 -54.63 1.24 -2.81
C PRO A 37 -54.08 -0.16 -2.58
N LYS A 38 -54.85 -1.07 -1.95
CA LYS A 38 -54.41 -2.47 -1.75
C LYS A 38 -53.93 -3.06 -3.07
N TYR A 39 -52.79 -3.72 -3.11
CA TYR A 39 -52.22 -4.22 -4.36
C TYR A 39 -51.55 -5.57 -4.15
N SER A 40 -51.41 -6.36 -5.21
CA SER A 40 -50.58 -7.56 -5.20
C SER A 40 -49.37 -7.39 -6.13
N THR A 41 -48.22 -7.87 -5.68
CA THR A 41 -46.97 -7.88 -6.45
C THR A 41 -46.56 -9.30 -6.72
N TYR A 42 -46.21 -9.61 -7.97
CA TYR A 42 -45.62 -10.90 -8.32
C TYR A 42 -44.62 -10.75 -9.46
N THR A 43 -43.65 -11.67 -9.49
CA THR A 43 -42.64 -11.77 -10.54
C THR A 43 -43.06 -12.85 -11.53
N LYS A 44 -43.12 -12.52 -12.82
CA LYS A 44 -43.42 -13.51 -13.85
C LYS A 44 -42.13 -14.02 -14.49
N LYS A 45 -41.84 -15.33 -14.36
CA LYS A 45 -40.73 -16.02 -15.04
C LYS A 45 -41.01 -16.06 -16.56
N GLY A 46 -40.02 -15.73 -17.40
CA GLY A 46 -40.14 -15.34 -18.82
C GLY A 46 -39.14 -14.21 -19.14
N PRO A 47 -39.37 -13.27 -20.09
CA PRO A 47 -38.70 -11.97 -19.94
C PRO A 47 -39.15 -11.43 -18.57
N GLU A 48 -38.21 -11.47 -17.62
CA GLU A 48 -38.46 -11.27 -16.20
C GLU A 48 -39.05 -9.88 -16.01
N ARG A 49 -40.16 -9.82 -15.27
CA ARG A 49 -40.86 -8.56 -15.03
C ARG A 49 -41.58 -8.58 -13.69
N THR A 50 -41.58 -7.42 -13.05
CA THR A 50 -42.35 -7.18 -11.82
C THR A 50 -43.72 -6.64 -12.20
N VAL A 51 -44.77 -7.28 -11.69
CA VAL A 51 -46.16 -6.88 -11.97
C VAL A 51 -46.81 -6.39 -10.68
N ILE A 52 -47.33 -5.17 -10.71
CA ILE A 52 -48.17 -4.60 -9.65
C ILE A 52 -49.63 -4.65 -10.16
N ALA A 53 -50.44 -5.48 -9.54
CA ALA A 53 -51.85 -5.64 -9.87
C ALA A 53 -52.72 -4.80 -8.93
N LEU A 54 -53.34 -3.76 -9.48
CA LEU A 54 -54.22 -2.85 -8.74
C LEU A 54 -55.62 -3.45 -8.58
N PRO A 55 -56.43 -3.05 -7.59
CA PRO A 55 -57.82 -3.48 -7.44
C PRO A 55 -58.68 -3.13 -8.66
N LYS A 56 -59.82 -3.81 -8.82
CA LYS A 56 -60.74 -3.60 -9.97
C LYS A 56 -61.44 -2.23 -9.94
N ASP A 57 -61.61 -1.66 -8.76
CA ASP A 57 -62.22 -0.36 -8.51
C ASP A 57 -61.24 0.82 -8.71
N VAL A 58 -59.96 0.51 -8.94
CA VAL A 58 -58.94 1.51 -9.27
C VAL A 58 -58.90 1.77 -10.76
N ASN A 59 -59.15 3.01 -11.17
CA ASN A 59 -58.92 3.46 -12.54
C ASN A 59 -57.57 4.17 -12.65
N VAL A 60 -56.81 3.83 -13.69
CA VAL A 60 -55.53 4.46 -13.99
C VAL A 60 -55.65 5.22 -15.30
N LYS A 61 -55.29 6.51 -15.27
CA LYS A 61 -55.09 7.31 -16.49
C LYS A 61 -53.62 7.69 -16.59
N VAL A 62 -53.08 7.50 -17.78
CA VAL A 62 -51.74 7.95 -18.14
C VAL A 62 -51.89 9.39 -18.62
N ILE A 63 -51.25 10.34 -17.93
CA ILE A 63 -51.34 11.77 -18.26
C ILE A 63 -50.06 12.24 -18.98
N ASP A 64 -48.97 11.50 -18.84
CA ASP A 64 -47.68 11.75 -19.49
C ASP A 64 -47.03 10.43 -19.95
N HIS A 65 -45.90 10.50 -20.64
CA HIS A 65 -45.18 9.35 -21.17
C HIS A 65 -44.66 8.44 -20.05
N LEU A 66 -44.93 7.14 -20.16
CA LEU A 66 -44.24 6.12 -19.37
C LEU A 66 -42.83 5.90 -19.91
N ASP A 67 -41.88 5.54 -19.04
CA ASP A 67 -40.58 5.08 -19.51
C ASP A 67 -40.72 3.82 -20.39
N THR A 68 -39.70 3.51 -21.18
CA THR A 68 -39.72 2.36 -22.10
C THR A 68 -39.81 1.02 -21.38
N LYS A 69 -39.48 1.00 -20.08
CA LYS A 69 -39.43 -0.19 -19.24
C LYS A 69 -40.73 -0.42 -18.46
N THR A 70 -41.66 0.52 -18.42
CA THR A 70 -42.87 0.45 -17.60
C THR A 70 -44.08 0.50 -18.51
N LYS A 71 -44.89 -0.56 -18.48
CA LYS A 71 -46.09 -0.68 -19.30
C LYS A 71 -47.32 -0.74 -18.42
N LEU A 72 -48.36 -0.01 -18.79
CA LEU A 72 -49.70 -0.17 -18.22
C LEU A 72 -50.50 -1.14 -19.10
N LYS A 73 -51.15 -2.14 -18.49
CA LYS A 73 -52.10 -3.02 -19.19
C LYS A 73 -53.42 -3.12 -18.42
N LYS A 74 -54.54 -3.20 -19.15
CA LYS A 74 -55.86 -3.49 -18.61
C LYS A 74 -56.30 -4.89 -19.09
N ILE A 75 -56.63 -5.79 -18.16
CA ILE A 75 -57.08 -7.15 -18.46
C ILE A 75 -58.28 -7.45 -17.55
N ASN A 76 -59.40 -7.94 -18.10
CA ASN A 76 -60.61 -8.28 -17.34
C ASN A 76 -61.05 -7.18 -16.34
N ASN A 77 -61.04 -5.94 -16.83
CA ASN A 77 -61.36 -4.73 -16.07
C ASN A 77 -60.47 -4.47 -14.83
N ARG A 78 -59.22 -4.95 -14.85
CA ARG A 78 -58.22 -4.71 -13.80
C ARG A 78 -56.94 -4.12 -14.41
N PHE A 79 -56.36 -3.12 -13.76
CA PHE A 79 -55.12 -2.47 -14.22
C PHE A 79 -53.87 -3.12 -13.62
N TYR A 80 -52.82 -3.22 -14.45
CA TYR A 80 -51.52 -3.81 -14.11
C TYR A 80 -50.41 -2.85 -14.53
N ILE A 81 -49.55 -2.48 -13.59
CA ILE A 81 -48.29 -1.80 -13.87
C ILE A 81 -47.23 -2.89 -14.04
N ILE A 82 -46.61 -2.96 -15.20
CA ILE A 82 -45.64 -3.99 -15.59
C ILE A 82 -44.28 -3.31 -15.76
N ASN A 83 -43.36 -3.56 -14.85
CA ASN A 83 -41.98 -3.12 -14.97
C ASN A 83 -41.13 -4.25 -15.61
N LEU A 84 -40.59 -3.95 -16.78
CA LEU A 84 -39.73 -4.80 -17.63
C LEU A 84 -38.24 -4.67 -17.25
N ASP A 85 -37.92 -4.03 -16.13
CA ASP A 85 -36.56 -3.96 -15.59
C ASP A 85 -36.41 -5.07 -14.53
N PRO A 86 -35.89 -6.26 -14.90
CA PRO A 86 -35.82 -7.39 -13.99
C PRO A 86 -34.86 -7.14 -12.82
N GLU A 87 -33.98 -6.13 -12.89
CA GLU A 87 -33.07 -5.80 -11.81
C GLU A 87 -33.80 -5.15 -10.62
N ARG A 88 -35.06 -4.69 -10.80
CA ARG A 88 -35.87 -4.08 -9.74
C ARG A 88 -36.70 -5.11 -8.97
N LYS A 89 -36.06 -5.80 -8.02
CA LYS A 89 -36.67 -6.91 -7.25
C LYS A 89 -37.00 -6.56 -5.78
N PHE A 90 -36.41 -5.51 -5.22
CA PHE A 90 -36.59 -5.17 -3.81
C PHE A 90 -37.73 -4.17 -3.61
N LYS A 91 -38.64 -4.49 -2.68
CA LYS A 91 -39.86 -3.74 -2.44
C LYS A 91 -39.84 -3.08 -1.07
N TYR A 92 -40.00 -1.77 -1.03
CA TYR A 92 -40.36 -1.03 0.18
C TYR A 92 -41.82 -0.62 0.10
N HIS A 93 -42.55 -0.74 1.21
CA HIS A 93 -43.94 -0.34 1.32
C HIS A 93 -44.20 0.42 2.62
N ALA A 94 -44.84 1.58 2.49
CA ALA A 94 -45.41 2.36 3.56
C ALA A 94 -46.83 2.79 3.16
N GLN A 95 -47.59 3.38 4.09
CA GLN A 95 -48.98 3.81 3.86
C GLN A 95 -49.16 4.59 2.55
N ARG A 96 -48.21 5.49 2.22
CA ARG A 96 -48.27 6.39 1.06
C ARG A 96 -47.28 6.08 -0.06
N HIS A 97 -46.39 5.09 0.13
CA HIS A 97 -45.29 4.83 -0.80
C HIS A 97 -45.14 3.34 -1.11
N LEU A 98 -44.93 3.03 -2.38
CA LEU A 98 -44.46 1.75 -2.87
C LEU A 98 -43.23 2.01 -3.73
N ILE A 99 -42.08 1.46 -3.35
CA ILE A 99 -40.82 1.67 -4.08
C ILE A 99 -40.24 0.32 -4.49
N LEU A 100 -39.87 0.20 -5.77
CA LEU A 100 -39.08 -0.92 -6.29
C LEU A 100 -37.66 -0.45 -6.60
N TYR A 101 -36.67 -1.02 -5.92
CA TYR A 101 -35.26 -0.67 -6.11
C TYR A 101 -34.56 -1.65 -7.04
N LYS A 102 -33.68 -1.12 -7.89
CA LYS A 102 -32.66 -1.88 -8.59
C LYS A 102 -31.75 -2.53 -7.55
N GLN A 103 -31.51 -3.84 -7.69
CA GLN A 103 -30.51 -4.52 -6.91
C GLN A 103 -29.14 -3.95 -7.31
N GLU A 104 -28.54 -3.13 -6.45
CA GLU A 104 -27.10 -2.92 -6.55
C GLU A 104 -26.47 -4.32 -6.48
N LYS A 105 -25.69 -4.70 -7.51
CA LYS A 105 -24.83 -5.88 -7.41
C LYS A 105 -24.03 -5.67 -6.15
N LYS A 106 -24.34 -6.42 -5.07
CA LYS A 106 -23.61 -6.32 -3.81
C LYS A 106 -22.13 -6.31 -4.16
N ARG A 107 -21.48 -5.18 -3.89
CA ARG A 107 -20.05 -4.99 -4.13
C ARG A 107 -19.35 -6.17 -3.46
N ARG A 108 -18.77 -7.05 -4.27
CA ARG A 108 -18.00 -8.18 -3.76
C ARG A 108 -16.58 -7.70 -3.70
N CYS A 109 -16.20 -7.28 -2.52
CA CYS A 109 -14.79 -7.10 -2.20
C CYS A 109 -14.35 -8.23 -1.31
N HIS A 110 -13.13 -8.69 -1.52
CA HIS A 110 -12.49 -9.60 -0.61
C HIS A 110 -11.04 -9.21 -0.47
N TRP A 111 -10.49 -9.47 0.72
CA TRP A 111 -9.06 -9.44 0.91
C TRP A 111 -8.44 -10.61 0.14
N SER A 112 -7.55 -10.29 -0.79
CA SER A 112 -6.68 -11.26 -1.43
C SER A 112 -5.33 -11.21 -0.71
N LYS A 113 -4.91 -12.34 -0.17
CA LYS A 113 -3.55 -12.53 0.34
C LYS A 113 -2.74 -13.17 -0.78
N SER A 114 -1.81 -12.41 -1.35
CA SER A 114 -0.89 -12.92 -2.38
C SER A 114 0.52 -12.93 -1.82
N LEU A 115 1.25 -14.02 -2.08
CA LEU A 115 2.70 -14.02 -1.92
C LEU A 115 3.28 -13.01 -2.91
N HIS A 116 4.24 -12.21 -2.47
CA HIS A 116 4.93 -11.30 -3.37
C HIS A 116 5.60 -12.09 -4.51
N LYS A 117 5.84 -11.42 -5.64
CA LYS A 117 6.84 -11.88 -6.63
C LYS A 117 8.19 -12.07 -5.90
N PRO A 118 9.21 -12.73 -6.49
CA PRO A 118 10.46 -12.95 -5.79
C PRO A 118 10.96 -11.64 -5.15
N PHE A 119 11.13 -11.63 -3.83
CA PHE A 119 11.47 -10.42 -3.09
C PHE A 119 12.87 -9.99 -3.52
N THR A 120 12.95 -8.83 -4.17
CA THR A 120 14.16 -8.40 -4.86
C THR A 120 14.92 -7.41 -4.00
N ILE A 121 16.13 -7.80 -3.59
CA ILE A 121 17.04 -6.94 -2.83
C ILE A 121 18.13 -6.49 -3.77
N VAL A 122 18.37 -5.18 -3.81
CA VAL A 122 19.54 -4.61 -4.47
C VAL A 122 20.58 -4.28 -3.42
N ILE A 123 21.75 -4.88 -3.56
CA ILE A 123 22.92 -4.65 -2.73
C ILE A 123 23.89 -3.81 -3.53
N ASP A 124 24.31 -2.70 -2.96
CA ASP A 124 25.18 -1.73 -3.58
C ASP A 124 26.56 -1.74 -2.90
N PRO A 125 27.57 -2.36 -3.52
CA PRO A 125 28.93 -2.25 -3.03
C PRO A 125 29.45 -0.84 -3.30
N GLY A 126 29.69 -0.05 -2.23
CA GLY A 126 30.18 1.32 -2.29
C GLY A 126 31.45 1.46 -3.14
N HIS A 127 31.63 2.64 -3.74
CA HIS A 127 32.78 2.98 -4.62
C HIS A 127 32.95 2.03 -5.82
N GLY A 128 34.15 1.94 -6.40
CA GLY A 128 34.46 1.10 -7.56
C GLY A 128 35.16 1.89 -8.66
N GLY A 129 36.01 1.23 -9.45
CA GLY A 129 36.76 1.87 -10.53
C GLY A 129 37.81 2.84 -10.03
N ASP A 130 37.81 4.07 -10.52
CA ASP A 130 38.74 5.13 -10.10
C ASP A 130 38.41 5.68 -8.71
N ASP A 131 37.17 5.50 -8.25
CA ASP A 131 36.79 5.74 -6.86
C ASP A 131 37.22 4.56 -5.97
N TYR A 132 38.32 4.75 -5.24
CA TYR A 132 38.83 3.77 -4.28
C TYR A 132 38.04 3.72 -2.96
N GLY A 133 37.23 4.74 -2.69
CA GLY A 133 36.75 5.06 -1.35
C GLY A 133 37.90 5.26 -0.38
N SER A 134 37.63 4.92 0.88
CA SER A 134 38.60 4.95 1.95
C SER A 134 39.79 4.00 1.73
N THR A 135 41.00 4.47 2.05
CA THR A 135 42.24 3.67 1.87
C THR A 135 43.14 3.67 3.10
N LYS A 136 43.74 2.52 3.38
CA LYS A 136 44.78 2.36 4.41
C LYS A 136 45.81 1.32 3.98
N GLY A 137 47.00 1.79 3.59
CA GLY A 137 48.00 0.90 3.00
C GLY A 137 47.52 0.34 1.67
N SER A 138 47.53 -0.99 1.51
CA SER A 138 46.97 -1.67 0.33
C SER A 138 45.45 -1.90 0.41
N LEU A 139 44.85 -1.67 1.57
CA LEU A 139 43.42 -1.86 1.79
C LEU A 139 42.64 -0.72 1.13
N LYS A 140 41.65 -1.09 0.31
CA LYS A 140 40.75 -0.18 -0.40
C LYS A 140 39.32 -0.58 -0.11
N GLU A 141 38.51 0.37 0.28
CA GLU A 141 37.11 0.17 0.59
C GLU A 141 36.36 -0.51 -0.54
N LYS A 142 36.53 -0.05 -1.79
CA LYS A 142 35.87 -0.64 -2.97
C LYS A 142 36.06 -2.16 -3.11
N ASN A 143 37.18 -2.70 -2.61
CA ASN A 143 37.48 -4.12 -2.67
C ASN A 143 36.78 -4.88 -1.53
N ILE A 144 36.78 -4.29 -0.32
CA ILE A 144 36.09 -4.83 0.85
C ILE A 144 34.59 -4.93 0.57
N THR A 145 33.98 -3.82 0.13
CA THR A 145 32.54 -3.74 -0.11
C THR A 145 32.11 -4.72 -1.20
N LEU A 146 32.86 -4.84 -2.30
CA LEU A 146 32.56 -5.80 -3.36
C LEU A 146 32.68 -7.25 -2.89
N ASN A 147 33.73 -7.57 -2.14
CA ASN A 147 33.95 -8.91 -1.63
C ASN A 147 32.83 -9.33 -0.67
N PHE A 148 32.55 -8.49 0.33
CA PHE A 148 31.49 -8.74 1.30
C PHE A 148 30.12 -8.86 0.62
N SER A 149 29.80 -7.97 -0.34
CA SER A 149 28.53 -8.01 -1.07
C SER A 149 28.34 -9.30 -1.86
N LYS A 150 29.39 -9.81 -2.52
CA LYS A 150 29.33 -11.09 -3.24
C LYS A 150 29.07 -12.27 -2.31
N ILE A 151 29.67 -12.26 -1.12
CA ILE A 151 29.47 -13.30 -0.12
C ILE A 151 28.05 -13.21 0.44
N LEU A 152 27.56 -12.01 0.76
CA LEU A 152 26.19 -11.79 1.21
C LEU A 152 25.15 -12.27 0.18
N VAL A 153 25.33 -11.94 -1.11
CA VAL A 153 24.46 -12.46 -2.18
C VAL A 153 24.43 -13.97 -2.18
N LYS A 154 25.60 -14.64 -2.11
CA LYS A 154 25.66 -16.12 -2.02
C LYS A 154 24.91 -16.65 -0.80
N SER A 155 25.05 -16.02 0.37
CA SER A 155 24.32 -16.40 1.59
C SER A 155 22.80 -16.22 1.47
N LEU A 156 22.36 -15.20 0.72
CA LEU A 156 20.94 -14.91 0.47
C LEU A 156 20.30 -15.88 -0.52
N MET A 157 21.06 -16.38 -1.50
CA MET A 157 20.58 -17.35 -2.49
C MET A 157 20.36 -18.73 -1.84
N HIS A 158 19.22 -18.88 -1.17
CA HIS A 158 18.76 -20.13 -0.58
C HIS A 158 17.54 -20.65 -1.34
N GLU A 159 17.57 -21.91 -1.80
CA GLU A 159 16.59 -22.48 -2.74
C GLU A 159 15.14 -22.48 -2.21
N SER A 160 14.95 -22.38 -0.89
CA SER A 160 13.63 -22.47 -0.25
C SER A 160 12.85 -21.16 -0.17
N LEU A 161 13.47 -20.00 -0.48
CA LEU A 161 12.82 -18.70 -0.39
C LEU A 161 12.76 -18.03 -1.77
N PRO A 162 11.61 -17.51 -2.20
CA PRO A 162 11.50 -16.79 -3.47
C PRO A 162 12.10 -15.38 -3.28
N MET A 163 13.42 -15.29 -3.24
CA MET A 163 14.17 -14.06 -3.10
C MET A 163 15.16 -13.92 -4.26
N ASN A 164 15.38 -12.69 -4.69
CA ASN A 164 16.38 -12.33 -5.69
C ASN A 164 17.34 -11.30 -5.08
N ALA A 165 18.64 -11.45 -5.30
CA ALA A 165 19.66 -10.52 -4.81
C ALA A 165 20.52 -10.04 -5.98
N ILE A 166 20.52 -8.73 -6.22
CA ILE A 166 21.16 -8.10 -7.37
C ILE A 166 22.23 -7.14 -6.87
N LEU A 167 23.43 -7.21 -7.45
CA LEU A 167 24.49 -6.24 -7.17
C LEU A 167 24.41 -5.06 -8.14
N THR A 168 24.64 -3.84 -7.66
CA THR A 168 24.82 -2.67 -8.55
C THR A 168 26.06 -2.83 -9.43
N ARG A 169 27.14 -3.43 -8.90
CA ARG A 169 28.35 -3.85 -9.63
C ARG A 169 28.82 -5.25 -9.24
N ILE A 170 29.27 -6.02 -10.23
CA ILE A 170 29.82 -7.38 -10.04
C ILE A 170 31.35 -7.44 -10.17
N ASN A 171 31.96 -6.37 -10.64
CA ASN A 171 33.39 -6.19 -10.83
C ASN A 171 33.84 -4.81 -10.33
N ASP A 172 35.12 -4.52 -10.49
CA ASP A 172 35.70 -3.21 -10.17
C ASP A 172 35.35 -2.23 -11.28
N ALA A 173 34.29 -1.45 -11.10
CA ALA A 173 33.78 -0.51 -12.09
C ALA A 173 33.20 0.73 -11.41
N ASP A 174 33.39 1.89 -12.04
CA ASP A 174 32.77 3.15 -11.61
C ASP A 174 31.25 3.10 -11.85
N ILE A 175 30.47 3.34 -10.80
CA ILE A 175 29.03 3.53 -10.89
C ILE A 175 28.64 4.79 -10.15
N SER A 176 28.01 5.72 -10.87
CA SER A 176 27.47 6.95 -10.28
C SER A 176 26.36 6.68 -9.26
N LEU A 177 26.20 7.56 -8.28
CA LEU A 177 25.13 7.47 -7.29
C LEU A 177 23.74 7.36 -7.93
N ALA A 178 23.48 8.15 -9.00
CA ALA A 178 22.23 8.06 -9.74
C ALA A 178 22.03 6.71 -10.44
N LYS A 179 23.10 6.09 -10.95
CA LYS A 179 22.99 4.79 -11.62
C LYS A 179 22.70 3.67 -10.61
N ARG A 180 23.25 3.75 -9.39
CA ARG A 180 22.98 2.81 -8.29
C ARG A 180 21.48 2.80 -7.95
N THR A 181 20.88 3.97 -7.75
CA THR A 181 19.44 4.09 -7.48
C THR A 181 18.58 3.71 -8.69
N GLN A 182 19.04 4.00 -9.91
CA GLN A 182 18.37 3.57 -11.13
C GLN A 182 18.33 2.05 -11.27
N ILE A 183 19.41 1.33 -10.92
CA ILE A 183 19.44 -0.14 -10.94
C ILE A 183 18.39 -0.70 -9.98
N ALA A 184 18.26 -0.13 -8.77
CA ALA A 184 17.22 -0.52 -7.81
C ALA A 184 15.80 -0.33 -8.38
N SER A 185 15.53 0.84 -8.94
CA SER A 185 14.23 1.15 -9.54
C SER A 185 13.88 0.27 -10.74
N GLN A 186 14.85 0.06 -11.65
CA GLN A 186 14.65 -0.74 -12.87
C GLN A 186 14.39 -2.23 -12.57
N ASN A 187 14.92 -2.74 -11.46
CA ASN A 187 14.68 -4.12 -11.02
C ASN A 187 13.48 -4.26 -10.09
N HIS A 188 12.71 -3.18 -9.86
CA HIS A 188 11.60 -3.17 -8.93
C HIS A 188 12.00 -3.70 -7.55
N ALA A 189 13.14 -3.23 -7.03
CA ALA A 189 13.67 -3.71 -5.76
C ALA A 189 12.67 -3.42 -4.62
N ASP A 190 12.46 -4.41 -3.77
CA ASP A 190 11.71 -4.29 -2.53
C ASP A 190 12.56 -3.72 -1.40
N LEU A 191 13.88 -3.78 -1.56
CA LEU A 191 14.86 -3.31 -0.57
C LEU A 191 16.17 -2.90 -1.25
N PHE A 192 16.79 -1.83 -0.75
CA PHE A 192 18.11 -1.36 -1.18
C PHE A 192 19.08 -1.26 0.01
N ILE A 193 20.28 -1.81 -0.12
CA ILE A 193 21.31 -1.76 0.92
C ILE A 193 22.62 -1.25 0.30
N SER A 194 23.10 -0.09 0.74
CA SER A 194 24.44 0.41 0.42
C SER A 194 25.44 -0.08 1.45
N LEU A 195 26.55 -0.68 1.02
CA LEU A 195 27.58 -1.25 1.89
C LEU A 195 28.88 -0.48 1.75
N HIS A 196 29.38 0.04 2.86
CA HIS A 196 30.57 0.88 2.98
C HIS A 196 31.48 0.37 4.10
N ALA A 197 32.73 0.81 4.09
CA ALA A 197 33.72 0.53 5.14
C ALA A 197 34.65 1.72 5.32
N ASP A 198 34.10 2.84 5.77
CA ASP A 198 34.71 4.14 5.63
C ASP A 198 35.90 4.44 6.56
N THR A 199 36.58 5.56 6.32
CA THR A 199 37.61 6.15 7.19
C THR A 199 37.04 7.40 7.84
N VAL A 200 36.90 7.34 9.16
CA VAL A 200 36.45 8.47 9.97
C VAL A 200 37.59 9.12 10.74
N GLU A 201 37.43 10.40 11.10
CA GLU A 201 38.48 11.21 11.75
C GLU A 201 38.98 10.61 13.06
N ASN A 202 38.05 10.15 13.90
CA ASN A 202 38.37 9.51 15.16
C ASN A 202 38.69 8.02 14.93
N LYS A 203 39.97 7.66 15.03
CA LYS A 203 40.45 6.27 14.83
C LYS A 203 39.92 5.26 15.85
N ASN A 204 39.30 5.74 16.93
CA ASN A 204 38.66 4.87 17.93
C ASN A 204 37.22 4.49 17.54
N ASP A 205 36.61 5.19 16.58
CA ASP A 205 35.30 4.82 16.05
C ASP A 205 35.40 3.49 15.32
N ARG A 206 34.57 2.53 15.75
CA ARG A 206 34.62 1.14 15.30
C ARG A 206 33.25 0.47 15.37
N GLY A 207 33.12 -0.68 14.73
CA GLY A 207 31.91 -1.49 14.69
C GLY A 207 30.95 -1.09 13.57
N VAL A 208 29.89 -1.89 13.43
CA VAL A 208 28.87 -1.69 12.41
C VAL A 208 28.03 -0.45 12.73
N ALA A 209 27.80 0.41 11.74
CA ALA A 209 26.91 1.56 11.83
C ALA A 209 25.85 1.50 10.73
N ILE A 210 24.63 1.92 11.04
CA ILE A 210 23.47 1.80 10.14
C ILE A 210 22.82 3.16 9.99
N PHE A 211 22.63 3.58 8.74
CA PHE A 211 22.12 4.89 8.38
C PHE A 211 20.85 4.79 7.53
N THR A 212 19.93 5.71 7.78
CA THR A 212 18.72 5.92 6.97
C THR A 212 18.69 7.32 6.39
N LEU A 213 17.93 7.53 5.31
CA LEU A 213 17.78 8.86 4.71
C LEU A 213 17.05 9.81 5.67
N SER A 214 17.63 10.99 5.90
CA SER A 214 16.97 12.14 6.51
C SER A 214 17.35 13.40 5.73
N GLU A 215 16.35 14.00 5.08
CA GLU A 215 16.56 15.24 4.34
C GLU A 215 16.58 16.44 5.29
N GLY A 216 17.67 17.19 5.27
CA GLY A 216 17.80 18.47 5.97
C GLY A 216 18.19 18.39 7.45
N ASN A 217 18.11 17.24 8.12
CA ASN A 217 18.57 17.08 9.50
C ASN A 217 19.31 15.75 9.71
N ALA A 218 20.62 15.81 9.90
CA ALA A 218 21.39 14.66 10.36
C ALA A 218 21.14 14.38 11.85
N SER A 219 21.11 13.12 12.27
CA SER A 219 20.91 12.70 13.66
C SER A 219 22.10 13.01 14.57
N SER A 220 23.30 13.12 13.99
CA SER A 220 24.56 13.41 14.69
C SER A 220 25.49 14.21 13.77
N ALA A 221 26.53 14.83 14.34
CA ALA A 221 27.59 15.44 13.55
C ALA A 221 28.36 14.38 12.74
N PHE A 222 28.53 13.19 13.31
CA PHE A 222 29.15 12.03 12.66
C PHE A 222 28.40 11.64 11.37
N ALA A 223 27.08 11.39 11.46
CA ALA A 223 26.25 11.07 10.30
C ALA A 223 26.29 12.16 9.23
N ARG A 224 26.34 13.43 9.64
CA ARG A 224 26.43 14.56 8.71
C ARG A 224 27.73 14.53 7.91
N ASN A 225 28.86 14.42 8.60
CA ASN A 225 30.18 14.44 7.97
C ASN A 225 30.36 13.23 7.05
N LEU A 226 29.88 12.06 7.47
CA LEU A 226 29.90 10.85 6.64
C LEU A 226 29.06 11.01 5.37
N ALA A 227 27.83 11.53 5.48
CA ALA A 227 27.00 11.80 4.31
C ALA A 227 27.62 12.86 3.38
N GLU A 228 28.26 13.90 3.94
CA GLU A 228 28.98 14.89 3.15
C GLU A 228 30.18 14.29 2.40
N TYR A 229 30.92 13.38 3.01
CA TYR A 229 32.02 12.64 2.37
C TYR A 229 31.49 11.77 1.22
N GLU A 230 30.52 10.91 1.49
CA GLU A 230 29.95 9.98 0.50
C GLU A 230 29.27 10.69 -0.69
N ASN A 231 28.73 11.88 -0.45
CA ASN A 231 28.11 12.67 -1.50
C ASN A 231 29.13 13.41 -2.39
N GLN A 232 30.41 13.54 -2.00
CA GLN A 232 31.43 14.24 -2.81
C GLN A 232 31.68 13.57 -4.16
N ILE A 233 31.36 12.29 -4.27
CA ILE A 233 31.53 11.52 -5.51
C ILE A 233 30.66 12.10 -6.65
N GLN A 234 29.52 12.77 -6.35
CA GLN A 234 28.77 13.60 -7.31
C GLN A 234 27.90 14.66 -6.62
N PRO A 235 27.98 15.96 -7.02
CA PRO A 235 27.03 16.97 -6.57
C PRO A 235 25.70 16.84 -7.34
N ILE A 236 24.84 15.89 -6.96
CA ILE A 236 23.48 15.80 -7.50
C ILE A 236 22.54 16.62 -6.61
N LYS A 237 22.04 17.75 -7.13
CA LYS A 237 20.89 18.47 -6.54
C LYS A 237 19.58 17.77 -6.92
N GLN A 238 19.34 16.57 -6.38
CA GLN A 238 18.04 15.93 -6.52
C GLN A 238 17.12 16.43 -5.39
N LYS A 239 16.21 17.34 -5.74
CA LYS A 239 15.10 17.72 -4.86
C LYS A 239 14.01 16.65 -5.02
N MET A 240 13.88 15.75 -4.06
CA MET A 240 12.73 14.84 -3.98
C MET A 240 11.52 15.61 -3.41
N SER A 241 10.35 15.46 -4.02
CA SER A 241 9.10 16.02 -3.49
C SER A 241 8.74 15.41 -2.12
N LEU A 242 7.99 16.17 -1.31
CA LEU A 242 7.47 15.76 -0.01
C LEU A 242 6.10 15.11 -0.18
N ASP A 243 6.05 13.92 -0.74
CA ASP A 243 4.80 13.18 -0.94
C ASP A 243 4.58 12.12 0.15
N PHE A 244 3.33 11.75 0.41
CA PHE A 244 2.94 10.75 1.42
C PHE A 244 3.72 9.42 1.28
N GLU A 245 3.99 8.98 0.05
CA GLU A 245 4.75 7.77 -0.28
C GLU A 245 6.18 7.79 0.30
N LYS A 246 6.77 8.99 0.42
CA LYS A 246 8.10 9.20 1.00
C LYS A 246 8.13 8.91 2.50
N ASN A 247 7.14 9.42 3.24
CA ASN A 247 7.03 9.16 4.69
C ASN A 247 6.91 7.66 4.98
N MET A 248 6.20 6.93 4.12
CA MET A 248 6.04 5.47 4.25
C MET A 248 7.35 4.74 4.00
N THR A 249 8.04 5.09 2.91
CA THR A 249 9.34 4.51 2.55
C THR A 249 10.38 4.73 3.66
N HIS A 250 10.45 5.94 4.23
CA HIS A 250 11.33 6.23 5.37
C HIS A 250 11.02 5.40 6.62
N GLN A 251 9.74 5.15 6.89
CA GLN A 251 9.36 4.30 8.02
C GLN A 251 9.79 2.84 7.78
N GLN A 252 9.57 2.31 6.57
CA GLN A 252 10.02 0.96 6.20
C GLN A 252 11.54 0.82 6.25
N SER A 253 12.30 1.83 5.77
CA SER A 253 13.75 1.92 5.94
C SER A 253 14.15 1.78 7.41
N ARG A 254 13.54 2.57 8.31
CA ARG A 254 13.85 2.53 9.74
C ARG A 254 13.51 1.20 10.38
N GLU A 255 12.37 0.60 10.03
CA GLU A 255 11.97 -0.72 10.54
C GLU A 255 12.96 -1.80 10.11
N PHE A 256 13.35 -1.82 8.83
CA PHE A 256 14.37 -2.75 8.34
C PHE A 256 15.74 -2.52 9.01
N SER A 257 16.19 -1.27 9.11
CA SER A 257 17.43 -0.91 9.81
C SER A 257 17.39 -1.31 11.28
N GLN A 258 16.22 -1.27 11.93
CA GLN A 258 16.07 -1.74 13.31
C GLN A 258 16.21 -3.26 13.39
N SER A 259 15.64 -4.01 12.44
CA SER A 259 15.82 -5.46 12.37
C SER A 259 17.30 -5.85 12.23
N ILE A 260 18.08 -5.09 11.43
CA ILE A 260 19.54 -5.26 11.36
C ILE A 260 20.19 -4.97 12.71
N LEU A 261 19.94 -3.78 13.28
CA LEU A 261 20.58 -3.35 14.52
C LEU A 261 20.35 -4.36 15.66
N GLU A 262 19.11 -4.81 15.83
CA GLU A 262 18.73 -5.78 16.86
C GLU A 262 19.33 -7.17 16.58
N GLY A 263 19.32 -7.62 15.32
CA GLY A 263 19.90 -8.92 14.95
C GLY A 263 21.42 -8.99 15.11
N LEU A 264 22.10 -7.84 15.08
CA LEU A 264 23.54 -7.72 15.22
C LEU A 264 24.02 -7.50 16.67
N ARG A 265 23.16 -6.96 17.55
CA ARG A 265 23.54 -6.45 18.88
C ARG A 265 24.35 -7.41 19.75
N GLU A 266 24.03 -8.70 19.72
CA GLU A 266 24.68 -9.72 20.56
C GLU A 266 25.91 -10.37 19.91
N SER A 267 26.17 -10.06 18.63
CA SER A 267 27.08 -10.85 17.78
C SER A 267 28.22 -10.04 17.18
N VAL A 268 28.07 -8.72 17.09
CA VAL A 268 29.09 -7.82 16.54
C VAL A 268 29.22 -6.54 17.36
N SER A 269 30.37 -5.89 17.28
CA SER A 269 30.51 -4.53 17.80
C SER A 269 29.65 -3.59 16.96
N LEU A 270 28.78 -2.83 17.62
CA LEU A 270 28.04 -1.71 17.02
C LEU A 270 28.75 -0.40 17.36
N HIS A 271 28.73 0.58 16.44
CA HIS A 271 29.35 1.88 16.68
C HIS A 271 28.61 2.69 17.75
N SER A 272 27.39 3.13 17.45
CA SER A 272 26.57 3.94 18.35
C SER A 272 25.46 3.13 19.04
N GLY A 273 25.24 1.88 18.62
CA GLY A 273 24.14 1.04 19.11
C GLY A 273 22.74 1.54 18.72
N GLN A 274 22.64 2.54 17.83
CA GLN A 274 21.40 3.15 17.36
C GLN A 274 21.45 3.36 15.84
N ILE A 275 20.28 3.52 15.23
CA ILE A 275 20.17 3.91 13.81
C ILE A 275 20.45 5.41 13.70
N GLU A 276 21.35 5.78 12.81
CA GLU A 276 21.62 7.17 12.47
C GLU A 276 20.92 7.57 11.16
N SER A 277 20.87 8.86 10.87
CA SER A 277 20.25 9.36 9.65
C SER A 277 20.89 10.64 9.15
N ALA A 278 21.07 10.78 7.84
CA ALA A 278 21.59 11.98 7.19
C ALA A 278 21.20 12.00 5.69
N ASP A 279 21.62 13.02 4.94
CA ASP A 279 21.22 13.26 3.55
C ASP A 279 22.06 12.48 2.52
N PHE A 280 22.16 11.16 2.67
CA PHE A 280 22.88 10.30 1.73
C PHE A 280 22.18 10.25 0.37
N ILE A 281 22.84 10.71 -0.70
CA ILE A 281 22.26 10.75 -2.06
C ILE A 281 21.93 9.34 -2.56
N VAL A 282 22.75 8.33 -2.23
CA VAL A 282 22.51 6.93 -2.62
C VAL A 282 21.22 6.34 -2.03
N LEU A 283 20.73 6.91 -0.91
CA LEU A 283 19.50 6.46 -0.26
C LEU A 283 18.25 7.18 -0.79
N LYS A 284 18.38 8.11 -1.74
CA LYS A 284 17.26 8.80 -2.41
C LYS A 284 16.60 7.90 -3.47
N THR A 285 16.27 6.68 -3.07
CA THR A 285 15.52 5.71 -3.86
C THR A 285 14.03 5.99 -3.73
N MET A 286 13.38 6.49 -4.78
CA MET A 286 11.93 6.73 -4.73
C MET A 286 11.19 5.41 -4.49
N ASN A 287 10.38 5.36 -3.42
CA ASN A 287 9.49 4.25 -3.08
C ASN A 287 10.15 2.89 -2.83
N ILE A 288 11.45 2.87 -2.50
CA ILE A 288 12.19 1.65 -2.14
C ILE A 288 12.80 1.86 -0.75
N PRO A 289 12.44 1.04 0.25
CA PRO A 289 13.09 1.05 1.56
C PRO A 289 14.61 0.86 1.38
N SER A 290 15.37 1.76 1.97
CA SER A 290 16.82 1.82 1.82
C SER A 290 17.57 2.11 3.12
N CYS A 291 18.75 1.53 3.27
CA CYS A 291 19.73 1.91 4.28
C CYS A 291 21.16 1.87 3.74
N LEU A 292 22.04 2.64 4.38
CA LEU A 292 23.49 2.54 4.21
C LEU A 292 24.07 1.88 5.46
N ILE A 293 25.05 1.01 5.29
CA ILE A 293 25.67 0.26 6.37
C ILE A 293 27.18 0.37 6.23
N GLU A 294 27.80 0.92 7.27
CA GLU A 294 29.23 0.76 7.51
C GLU A 294 29.44 -0.61 8.15
N ILE A 295 30.08 -1.53 7.43
CA ILE A 295 30.37 -2.88 7.97
C ILE A 295 31.55 -2.89 8.94
N GLY A 296 32.20 -1.74 9.12
CA GLY A 296 33.32 -1.46 10.01
C GLY A 296 34.16 -0.32 9.42
N PHE A 297 35.02 0.31 10.23
CA PHE A 297 35.78 1.48 9.79
C PHE A 297 37.24 1.12 9.45
N ILE A 298 37.69 1.40 8.23
CA ILE A 298 39.09 1.21 7.79
C ILE A 298 40.05 2.07 8.62
N SER A 299 39.61 3.18 9.21
CA SER A 299 40.43 4.00 10.12
C SER A 299 40.83 3.26 11.41
N ASN A 300 40.01 2.32 11.87
CA ASN A 300 40.20 1.57 13.11
C ASN A 300 40.98 0.26 12.92
N GLU A 301 41.90 -0.04 13.83
CA GLU A 301 42.77 -1.21 13.69
C GLU A 301 42.06 -2.55 13.90
N GLN A 302 41.18 -2.62 14.88
CA GLN A 302 40.44 -3.84 15.16
C GLN A 302 39.48 -4.16 14.02
N ASP A 303 38.75 -3.16 13.52
CA ASP A 303 37.85 -3.36 12.37
C ASP A 303 38.62 -3.73 11.11
N ARG A 304 39.78 -3.10 10.81
CA ARG A 304 40.63 -3.54 9.70
C ARG A 304 41.04 -5.01 9.80
N SER A 305 41.37 -5.48 11.01
CA SER A 305 41.73 -6.88 11.24
C SER A 305 40.56 -7.81 10.95
N LEU A 306 39.35 -7.43 11.39
CA LEU A 306 38.12 -8.17 11.14
C LEU A 306 37.73 -8.16 9.66
N LEU A 307 37.81 -7.02 8.97
CA LEU A 307 37.46 -6.87 7.56
C LEU A 307 38.40 -7.64 6.61
N GLN A 308 39.59 -8.01 7.08
CA GLN A 308 40.55 -8.87 6.35
C GLN A 308 40.45 -10.35 6.76
N ASN A 309 39.61 -10.68 7.75
CA ASN A 309 39.44 -12.03 8.24
C ASN A 309 38.27 -12.72 7.52
N ASP A 310 38.60 -13.71 6.69
CA ASP A 310 37.59 -14.43 5.89
C ASP A 310 36.50 -15.08 6.76
N ALA A 311 36.87 -15.67 7.90
CA ALA A 311 35.91 -16.30 8.80
C ALA A 311 34.92 -15.27 9.38
N TYR A 312 35.41 -14.09 9.76
CA TYR A 312 34.55 -12.98 10.21
C TYR A 312 33.63 -12.48 9.10
N ILE A 313 34.16 -12.29 7.89
CA ILE A 313 33.37 -11.83 6.73
C ILE A 313 32.25 -12.81 6.39
N HIS A 314 32.53 -14.12 6.39
CA HIS A 314 31.52 -15.14 6.17
C HIS A 314 30.48 -15.20 7.30
N PHE A 315 30.92 -15.08 8.55
CA PHE A 315 30.04 -14.99 9.72
C PHE A 315 29.11 -13.77 9.64
N LEU A 316 29.66 -12.60 9.33
CA LEU A 316 28.90 -11.36 9.22
C LEU A 316 27.87 -11.47 8.09
N ALA A 317 28.28 -11.94 6.91
CA ALA A 317 27.39 -12.14 5.78
C ALA A 317 26.26 -13.15 6.06
N ALA A 318 26.55 -14.23 6.78
CA ALA A 318 25.53 -15.19 7.22
C ALA A 318 24.53 -14.54 8.18
N THR A 319 25.00 -13.80 9.17
CA THR A 319 24.16 -13.06 10.13
C THR A 319 23.25 -12.06 9.43
N PHE A 320 23.77 -11.26 8.49
CA PHE A 320 22.97 -10.36 7.66
C PHE A 320 21.93 -11.12 6.82
N SER A 321 22.33 -12.21 6.17
CA SER A 321 21.42 -13.06 5.40
C SER A 321 20.24 -13.54 6.26
N ASP A 322 20.49 -14.03 7.47
CA ASP A 322 19.43 -14.55 8.34
C ASP A 322 18.46 -13.46 8.80
N ILE A 323 18.97 -12.26 9.08
CA ILE A 323 18.13 -11.10 9.41
C ILE A 323 17.25 -10.72 8.21
N ILE A 324 17.83 -10.63 7.02
CA ILE A 324 17.12 -10.26 5.80
C ILE A 324 16.06 -11.32 5.43
N LYS A 325 16.38 -12.61 5.57
CA LYS A 325 15.42 -13.70 5.34
C LYS A 325 14.25 -13.64 6.33
N ARG A 326 14.51 -13.32 7.59
CA ARG A 326 13.45 -13.11 8.59
C ARG A 326 12.57 -11.92 8.24
N TYR A 327 13.18 -10.79 7.85
CA TYR A 327 12.45 -9.62 7.39
C TYR A 327 11.58 -9.95 6.17
N PHE A 328 12.10 -10.71 5.20
CA PHE A 328 11.30 -11.22 4.08
C PHE A 328 10.11 -12.06 4.58
N GLU A 329 10.34 -13.04 5.45
CA GLU A 329 9.29 -13.94 5.95
C GLU A 329 8.15 -13.19 6.66
N GLU A 330 8.47 -12.12 7.38
CA GLU A 330 7.51 -11.24 8.04
C GLU A 330 6.71 -10.37 7.04
N ASN A 331 7.30 -10.05 5.88
CA ASN A 331 6.74 -9.11 4.89
C ASN A 331 6.33 -9.76 3.56
N LYS A 332 6.47 -11.09 3.39
CA LYS A 332 6.26 -11.79 2.11
C LYS A 332 4.82 -11.78 1.58
N TYR A 333 3.87 -11.39 2.40
CA TYR A 333 2.46 -11.35 2.03
C TYR A 333 1.96 -9.94 1.87
N GLN A 334 1.39 -9.65 0.70
CA GLN A 334 0.61 -8.43 0.49
C GLN A 334 -0.89 -8.75 0.63
N PHE A 335 -1.58 -7.88 1.37
CA PHE A 335 -3.03 -7.92 1.49
C PHE A 335 -3.64 -6.87 0.58
N ASN A 336 -4.28 -7.30 -0.50
CA ASN A 336 -4.93 -6.43 -1.45
C ASN A 336 -6.45 -6.48 -1.27
N TYR A 337 -7.10 -5.31 -1.23
CA TYR A 337 -8.56 -5.25 -1.26
C TYR A 337 -9.04 -5.29 -2.71
N VAL A 338 -9.48 -6.46 -3.16
CA VAL A 338 -9.92 -6.64 -4.55
C VAL A 338 -11.42 -6.47 -4.60
N CYS A 339 -11.89 -5.49 -5.37
CA CYS A 339 -13.30 -5.24 -5.61
C CYS A 339 -13.62 -5.46 -7.09
N ASN A 340 -14.78 -6.07 -7.35
CA ASN A 340 -15.29 -6.27 -8.71
C ASN A 340 -15.77 -4.99 -9.43
N GLN A 341 -15.68 -3.83 -8.76
CA GLN A 341 -16.02 -2.50 -9.27
C GLN A 341 -15.07 -1.47 -8.65
N ALA A 342 -14.60 -0.50 -9.43
CA ALA A 342 -13.70 0.56 -8.95
C ALA A 342 -14.40 1.40 -7.87
N ALA A 343 -13.82 1.43 -6.66
CA ALA A 343 -14.31 2.22 -5.55
C ALA A 343 -13.49 3.51 -5.40
N LYS A 344 -14.10 4.54 -4.81
CA LYS A 344 -13.33 5.65 -4.25
C LYS A 344 -12.61 5.15 -3.00
N PRO A 345 -11.32 5.43 -2.84
CA PRO A 345 -10.56 5.00 -1.68
C PRO A 345 -11.20 5.51 -0.37
N LEU A 346 -11.42 4.62 0.59
CA LEU A 346 -11.91 4.95 1.92
C LEU A 346 -10.74 5.35 2.81
N TYR A 347 -10.84 6.55 3.39
CA TYR A 347 -9.88 7.03 4.37
C TYR A 347 -10.58 7.44 5.66
N ILE A 348 -9.85 7.36 6.78
CA ILE A 348 -10.28 7.84 8.09
C ILE A 348 -9.19 8.68 8.74
N TYR A 349 -9.59 9.55 9.66
CA TYR A 349 -8.69 10.23 10.58
C TYR A 349 -8.99 9.68 11.99
N PRO A 350 -8.10 8.87 12.58
CA PRO A 350 -8.28 8.34 13.93
C PRO A 350 -8.29 9.47 14.95
N SER A 351 -9.24 9.43 15.90
CA SER A 351 -9.24 10.32 17.05
C SER A 351 -8.04 10.03 17.95
N LYS A 352 -7.53 11.04 18.67
CA LYS A 352 -6.46 10.86 19.66
C LYS A 352 -6.79 9.74 20.65
N GLY A 353 -5.86 8.78 20.81
CA GLY A 353 -6.02 7.61 21.68
C GLY A 353 -6.67 6.39 21.02
N THR A 354 -7.09 6.47 19.75
CA THR A 354 -7.61 5.29 19.02
C THR A 354 -6.48 4.29 18.76
N THR A 355 -6.72 3.01 19.05
CA THR A 355 -5.74 1.95 18.77
C THR A 355 -5.99 1.28 17.43
N LEU A 356 -4.97 0.59 16.91
CA LEU A 356 -5.13 -0.24 15.72
C LEU A 356 -6.18 -1.33 15.87
N LYS A 357 -6.33 -1.88 17.07
CA LYS A 357 -7.32 -2.90 17.37
C LYS A 357 -8.75 -2.35 17.25
N ASP A 358 -8.98 -1.11 17.68
CA ASP A 358 -10.30 -0.47 17.61
C ASP A 358 -10.72 -0.26 16.16
N ILE A 359 -9.80 0.23 15.33
CA ILE A 359 -10.03 0.47 13.90
C ILE A 359 -10.21 -0.86 13.16
N ALA A 360 -9.33 -1.83 13.42
CA ALA A 360 -9.40 -3.17 12.83
C ALA A 360 -10.76 -3.82 13.11
N SER A 361 -11.20 -3.82 14.37
CA SER A 361 -12.51 -4.32 14.79
C SER A 361 -13.66 -3.59 14.11
N LYS A 362 -13.62 -2.25 14.09
CA LYS A 362 -14.69 -1.41 13.51
C LYS A 362 -14.88 -1.60 12.01
N TYR A 363 -13.81 -1.85 11.27
CA TYR A 363 -13.83 -1.97 9.81
C TYR A 363 -13.65 -3.40 9.31
N GLU A 364 -13.79 -4.39 10.21
CA GLU A 364 -13.67 -5.82 9.89
C GLU A 364 -12.34 -6.17 9.18
N LEU A 365 -11.26 -5.52 9.62
CA LEU A 365 -9.89 -5.78 9.19
C LEU A 365 -9.15 -6.54 10.28
N SER A 366 -8.19 -7.38 9.89
CA SER A 366 -7.17 -7.82 10.84
C SER A 366 -6.18 -6.68 11.11
N ILE A 367 -5.53 -6.69 12.27
CA ILE A 367 -4.44 -5.73 12.54
C ILE A 367 -3.36 -5.85 11.47
N ALA A 368 -3.04 -7.07 11.01
CA ALA A 368 -2.08 -7.28 9.93
C ALA A 368 -2.51 -6.66 8.59
N GLN A 369 -3.80 -6.75 8.23
CA GLN A 369 -4.34 -6.06 7.05
C GLN A 369 -4.24 -4.54 7.22
N LEU A 370 -4.72 -4.01 8.34
CA LEU A 370 -4.69 -2.57 8.60
C LEU A 370 -3.26 -2.02 8.61
N LYS A 371 -2.30 -2.76 9.20
CA LYS A 371 -0.87 -2.47 9.14
C LYS A 371 -0.33 -2.56 7.72
N SER A 372 -0.68 -3.59 6.95
CA SER A 372 -0.23 -3.76 5.57
C SER A 372 -0.75 -2.66 4.63
N ILE A 373 -2.03 -2.29 4.72
CA ILE A 373 -2.67 -1.26 3.87
C ILE A 373 -2.08 0.13 4.13
N ASN A 374 -1.68 0.38 5.37
CA ASN A 374 -1.20 1.68 5.83
C ASN A 374 0.30 1.69 6.15
N LEU A 375 1.01 0.61 5.83
CA LEU A 375 2.42 0.31 6.14
C LEU A 375 2.84 0.79 7.54
N LEU A 376 2.09 0.35 8.54
CA LEU A 376 2.27 0.73 9.94
C LEU A 376 3.15 -0.29 10.67
N GLY A 377 4.07 0.23 11.49
CA GLY A 377 5.03 -0.58 12.24
C GLY A 377 4.47 -1.29 13.46
N GLN A 378 5.36 -1.60 14.40
CA GLN A 378 5.05 -2.32 15.65
C GLN A 378 4.11 -1.53 16.57
N SER A 379 4.07 -0.20 16.46
CA SER A 379 3.22 0.65 17.31
C SER A 379 1.73 0.37 17.14
N ASN A 380 1.01 0.31 18.26
CA ASN A 380 -0.44 0.10 18.31
C ASN A 380 -1.25 1.40 18.44
N LEU A 381 -0.58 2.54 18.62
CA LEU A 381 -1.18 3.86 18.78
C LEU A 381 -1.02 4.67 17.50
N ILE A 382 -2.13 5.21 16.99
CA ILE A 382 -2.14 6.08 15.82
C ILE A 382 -2.96 7.31 16.16
N THR A 383 -2.30 8.46 16.21
CA THR A 383 -2.98 9.75 16.29
C THR A 383 -2.59 10.57 15.07
N ASP A 384 -3.55 11.35 14.57
CA ASP A 384 -3.31 12.46 13.64
C ASP A 384 -2.81 12.08 12.22
N LYS A 385 -2.85 10.79 11.84
CA LYS A 385 -2.56 10.33 10.48
C LYS A 385 -3.81 9.87 9.76
N LYS A 386 -3.96 10.28 8.50
CA LYS A 386 -4.98 9.73 7.57
C LYS A 386 -4.67 8.25 7.32
N LEU A 387 -5.60 7.34 7.62
CA LEU A 387 -5.48 5.92 7.31
C LEU A 387 -6.36 5.55 6.12
N PHE A 388 -5.81 4.81 5.17
CA PHE A 388 -6.49 4.15 4.08
C PHE A 388 -7.06 2.80 4.55
N LEU A 389 -8.29 2.47 4.15
CA LEU A 389 -8.98 1.26 4.60
C LEU A 389 -9.37 0.31 3.46
N GLN A 390 -9.67 0.84 2.27
CA GLN A 390 -10.10 0.06 1.09
C GLN A 390 -10.20 0.89 -0.18
#